data_AF-A0A0Q5TCU3-F1
#
_entry.id   AF-A0A0Q5TCU3-F1
#
_cell.length_a   1.000
_cell.length_b   1.000
_cell.length_c   1.000
_cell.angle_alpha   90.00
_cell.angle_beta   90.00
_cell.angle_gamma   90.00
#
_symmetry.space_group_name_H-M   'P 1'
#
loop_
_entity.id
_entity.type
_entity.pdbx_description
1 polymer ?
#
loop_
_entity_poly.entity_id
_entity_poly.type
_entity_poly.pdbx_seq_one_letter_code
_entity_poly.pdbx_strand_id
1 'polypeptide(L)'
;MWKAVNKKRYIFFSLPKQIFLMKNILQFFLFALLACPATAQYAQNTWDGSSSDDWNNKSNWSLDSVPTPCHQVVIPATPRNPKLTSDVYLSNLSFSGGDLVTNDYSSNFIVGGAGSPLIYKRQTSGPRIFNTVYTVHNDPTKTYALQKSINTCAPIFRFEVQPGDNWPSDTGSTPGSITDGNRQNGRIKERSELSQPNMNIPFNATTDVTIWMAYSMYIEPGENVTYNLKDHYCFLGQWHGSGNADASWDFYFRGQDSLVLQTRGIDLFTGSENLLAVNRKVSTVSRGSWHNFVVKVTHSLKGTGAVQWWLDGIEQCNINNIYVGWNRTTVGYWKFGIYRTAASTSVQTDLGVRYANMEVGTSSLIDRVTNPRPLE
;
A
#
# COMPACT_ATOMS: atom_id res chain seq x y z
N MET A 1 44.00 39.98 70.07
CA MET A 1 43.20 38.80 70.47
C MET A 1 42.86 38.02 69.20
N TRP A 2 43.61 36.95 68.90
CA TRP A 2 43.54 36.19 67.64
C TRP A 2 42.27 35.31 67.58
N LYS A 3 41.51 35.37 66.48
CA LYS A 3 40.45 34.40 66.15
C LYS A 3 40.95 33.45 65.06
N ALA A 4 41.02 32.17 65.38
CA ALA A 4 41.39 31.09 64.47
C ALA A 4 40.26 30.79 63.48
N VAL A 5 40.59 30.69 62.19
CA VAL A 5 39.67 30.26 61.13
C VAL A 5 39.94 28.80 60.80
N ASN A 6 38.96 27.94 61.08
CA ASN A 6 38.99 26.52 60.78
C ASN A 6 38.70 26.27 59.28
N LYS A 7 39.71 25.83 58.52
CA LYS A 7 39.55 25.39 57.13
C LYS A 7 39.24 23.89 57.10
N LYS A 8 37.96 23.51 56.92
CA LYS A 8 37.58 22.13 56.60
C LYS A 8 37.99 21.81 55.15
N ARG A 9 38.85 20.81 54.97
CA ARG A 9 39.15 20.20 53.66
C ARG A 9 38.11 19.10 53.39
N TYR A 10 37.36 19.25 52.31
CA TYR A 10 36.51 18.19 51.78
C TYR A 10 37.30 17.36 50.77
N ILE A 11 37.42 16.06 51.02
CA ILE A 11 38.02 15.09 50.10
C ILE A 11 36.89 14.58 49.19
N PHE A 12 36.92 14.96 47.91
CA PHE A 12 36.02 14.41 46.90
C PHE A 12 36.58 13.07 46.40
N PHE A 13 35.91 11.97 46.73
CA PHE A 13 36.15 10.68 46.09
C PHE A 13 35.49 10.69 44.70
N SER A 14 36.29 10.68 43.64
CA SER A 14 35.78 10.44 42.28
C SER A 14 35.46 8.96 42.10
N LEU A 15 34.19 8.63 41.86
CA LEU A 15 33.81 7.28 41.45
C LEU A 15 34.44 6.93 40.10
N PRO A 16 34.94 5.69 39.91
CA PRO A 16 35.63 5.30 38.69
C PRO A 16 34.68 5.26 37.49
N LYS A 17 35.10 5.88 36.37
CA LYS A 17 34.39 5.97 35.08
C LYS A 17 33.93 4.63 34.47
N GLN A 18 34.36 3.49 35.00
CA GLN A 18 34.02 2.16 34.47
C GLN A 18 32.58 1.71 34.78
N ILE A 19 31.92 2.26 35.82
CA ILE A 19 30.53 1.88 36.15
C ILE A 19 29.52 2.51 35.15
N PHE A 20 29.89 3.62 34.49
CA PHE A 20 29.02 4.30 33.53
C PHE A 20 28.95 3.59 32.16
N LEU A 21 29.98 2.82 31.79
CA LEU A 21 30.02 2.10 30.50
C LEU A 21 29.16 0.82 30.53
N MET A 22 29.06 0.13 31.67
CA MET A 22 28.32 -1.15 31.76
C MET A 22 26.79 -0.98 31.81
N LYS A 23 26.28 0.14 32.35
CA LYS A 23 24.83 0.43 32.33
C LYS A 23 24.30 0.63 30.90
N ASN A 24 25.06 1.30 30.04
CA ASN A 24 24.66 1.56 28.66
C ASN A 24 24.72 0.30 27.79
N ILE A 25 25.68 -0.60 28.03
CA ILE A 25 25.77 -1.88 27.32
C ILE A 25 24.62 -2.83 27.73
N LEU A 26 24.27 -2.88 29.03
CA LEU A 26 23.16 -3.71 29.50
C LEU A 26 21.79 -3.20 29.00
N GLN A 27 21.60 -1.87 28.90
CA GLN A 27 20.40 -1.27 28.29
C GLN A 27 20.31 -1.54 26.79
N PHE A 28 21.46 -1.59 26.08
CA PHE A 28 21.50 -1.93 24.66
C PHE A 28 21.12 -3.40 24.39
N PHE A 29 21.61 -4.33 25.23
CA PHE A 29 21.23 -5.74 25.13
C PHE A 29 19.76 -6.01 25.55
N LEU A 30 19.21 -5.27 26.51
CA LEU A 30 17.81 -5.41 26.92
C LEU A 30 16.83 -4.89 25.85
N PHE A 31 17.22 -3.86 25.07
CA PHE A 31 16.44 -3.40 23.92
C PHE A 31 16.57 -4.34 22.70
N ALA A 32 17.74 -4.93 22.48
CA ALA A 32 17.96 -5.88 21.39
C ALA A 32 17.21 -7.21 21.58
N LEU A 33 17.01 -7.69 22.81
CA LEU A 33 16.23 -8.91 23.08
C LEU A 33 14.70 -8.72 22.98
N LEU A 34 14.19 -7.48 23.08
CA LEU A 34 12.76 -7.17 22.94
C LEU A 34 12.34 -6.79 21.51
N ALA A 35 13.30 -6.63 20.61
CA ALA A 35 13.07 -6.39 19.19
C ALA A 35 13.07 -7.70 18.38
N CYS A 36 12.67 -8.83 18.98
CA CYS A 36 12.37 -10.02 18.17
C CYS A 36 11.14 -9.69 17.32
N PRO A 37 11.25 -9.61 15.98
CA PRO A 37 10.09 -9.37 15.15
C PRO A 37 9.11 -10.51 15.42
N ALA A 38 7.91 -10.17 15.88
CA ALA A 38 6.82 -11.14 15.94
C ALA A 38 6.60 -11.62 14.51
N THR A 39 7.07 -12.82 14.19
CA THR A 39 6.74 -13.47 12.93
C THR A 39 5.22 -13.57 12.89
N ALA A 40 4.60 -13.02 11.84
CA ALA A 40 3.17 -13.18 11.65
C ALA A 40 2.86 -14.67 11.59
N GLN A 41 2.34 -15.22 12.70
CA GLN A 41 2.01 -16.63 12.77
C GLN A 41 0.68 -16.83 12.04
N TYR A 42 0.73 -17.53 10.91
CA TYR A 42 -0.47 -17.97 10.20
C TYR A 42 -1.33 -18.82 11.15
N ALA A 43 -2.64 -18.63 11.10
CA ALA A 43 -3.55 -19.37 11.97
C ALA A 43 -3.54 -20.86 11.57
N GLN A 44 -3.31 -21.75 12.53
CA GLN A 44 -3.41 -23.19 12.28
C GLN A 44 -4.87 -23.58 12.11
N ASN A 45 -5.20 -24.26 11.01
CA ASN A 45 -6.52 -24.82 10.76
C ASN A 45 -6.40 -26.34 10.61
N THR A 46 -7.01 -27.08 11.52
CA THR A 46 -6.85 -28.54 11.61
C THR A 46 -8.07 -29.23 11.02
N TRP A 47 -7.85 -30.19 10.14
CA TRP A 47 -8.92 -31.06 9.65
C TRP A 47 -9.42 -31.96 10.78
N ASP A 48 -10.71 -31.91 11.10
CA ASP A 48 -11.34 -32.82 12.07
C ASP A 48 -12.26 -33.86 11.41
N GLY A 49 -12.64 -33.62 10.15
CA GLY A 49 -13.51 -34.52 9.38
C GLY A 49 -14.86 -34.78 10.08
N SER A 50 -15.38 -33.83 10.87
CA SER A 50 -16.54 -34.04 11.74
C SER A 50 -17.88 -34.19 10.99
N SER A 51 -17.97 -33.68 9.75
CA SER A 51 -19.20 -33.66 8.95
C SER A 51 -19.14 -34.55 7.70
N SER A 52 -18.06 -34.45 6.90
CA SER A 52 -17.90 -35.17 5.62
C SER A 52 -16.41 -35.35 5.27
N ASP A 53 -16.12 -35.89 4.09
CA ASP A 53 -14.78 -35.90 3.48
C ASP A 53 -14.54 -34.71 2.52
N ASP A 54 -15.55 -33.87 2.25
CA ASP A 54 -15.40 -32.71 1.36
C ASP A 54 -14.53 -31.61 1.99
N TRP A 55 -13.40 -31.30 1.36
CA TRP A 55 -12.50 -30.21 1.77
C TRP A 55 -13.22 -28.88 1.96
N ASN A 56 -14.20 -28.57 1.11
CA ASN A 56 -14.90 -27.30 1.08
C ASN A 56 -16.04 -27.18 2.12
N ASN A 57 -16.31 -28.24 2.89
CA ASN A 57 -17.24 -28.16 4.01
C ASN A 57 -16.53 -27.57 5.24
N LYS A 58 -16.83 -26.31 5.54
CA LYS A 58 -16.23 -25.56 6.67
C LYS A 58 -16.38 -26.26 8.03
N SER A 59 -17.38 -27.12 8.20
CA SER A 59 -17.63 -27.84 9.45
C SER A 59 -16.57 -28.92 9.72
N ASN A 60 -15.77 -29.31 8.73
CA ASN A 60 -14.67 -30.27 8.88
C ASN A 60 -13.36 -29.65 9.41
N TRP A 61 -13.39 -28.37 9.79
CA TRP A 61 -12.21 -27.57 10.10
C TRP A 61 -12.31 -26.94 11.49
N SER A 62 -11.22 -26.98 12.26
CA SER A 62 -11.18 -26.48 13.63
C SER A 62 -11.51 -24.99 13.80
N LEU A 63 -11.39 -24.20 12.72
CA LEU A 63 -11.74 -22.77 12.70
C LEU A 63 -13.15 -22.48 12.16
N ASP A 64 -13.99 -23.50 11.92
CA ASP A 64 -15.28 -23.40 11.21
C ASP A 64 -15.18 -22.58 9.91
N SER A 65 -14.07 -22.77 9.19
CA SER A 65 -13.78 -22.09 7.93
C SER A 65 -12.90 -22.94 7.03
N VAL A 66 -13.17 -22.90 5.71
CA VAL A 66 -12.32 -23.56 4.71
C VAL A 66 -10.95 -22.89 4.70
N PRO A 67 -9.84 -23.65 4.71
CA PRO A 67 -8.50 -23.11 4.64
C PRO A 67 -8.29 -22.14 3.46
N THR A 68 -7.47 -21.14 3.69
CA THR A 68 -7.11 -20.10 2.73
C THR A 68 -5.58 -20.06 2.66
N PRO A 69 -4.97 -19.25 1.78
CA PRO A 69 -3.53 -19.03 1.81
C PRO A 69 -2.98 -18.59 3.18
N CYS A 70 -3.84 -18.16 4.12
CA CYS A 70 -3.44 -17.72 5.46
C CYS A 70 -3.51 -18.75 6.57
N HIS A 71 -3.84 -19.97 6.20
CA HIS A 71 -3.93 -21.05 7.15
C HIS A 71 -2.73 -21.99 7.03
N GLN A 72 -2.18 -22.38 8.18
CA GLN A 72 -1.32 -23.57 8.26
C GLN A 72 -2.23 -24.76 8.46
N VAL A 73 -2.27 -25.65 7.49
CA VAL A 73 -3.17 -26.81 7.55
C VAL A 73 -2.48 -27.98 8.20
N VAL A 74 -3.19 -28.62 9.14
CA VAL A 74 -2.80 -29.88 9.75
C VAL A 74 -3.87 -30.93 9.45
N ILE A 75 -3.46 -32.05 8.87
CA ILE A 75 -4.34 -33.21 8.63
C ILE A 75 -3.92 -34.33 9.60
N PRO A 76 -4.60 -34.49 10.75
CA PRO A 76 -4.37 -35.60 11.66
C PRO A 76 -5.04 -36.88 11.15
N ALA A 77 -4.78 -38.01 11.82
CA ALA A 77 -5.53 -39.24 11.59
C ALA A 77 -7.01 -39.03 11.99
N THR A 78 -7.93 -39.11 11.03
CA THR A 78 -9.38 -39.05 11.30
C THR A 78 -10.12 -40.16 10.53
N PRO A 79 -11.37 -40.49 10.87
CA PRO A 79 -12.15 -41.49 10.12
C PRO A 79 -12.46 -41.08 8.67
N ARG A 80 -12.32 -39.80 8.32
CA ARG A 80 -12.65 -39.25 7.00
C ARG A 80 -11.51 -38.38 6.51
N ASN A 81 -10.68 -38.92 5.61
CA ASN A 81 -9.64 -38.15 4.95
C ASN A 81 -10.26 -37.07 4.04
N PRO A 82 -9.73 -35.84 4.04
CA PRO A 82 -10.19 -34.80 3.14
C PRO A 82 -10.04 -35.18 1.66
N LYS A 83 -11.01 -34.74 0.86
CA LYS A 83 -11.07 -34.88 -0.60
C LYS A 83 -11.17 -33.51 -1.26
N LEU A 84 -10.23 -33.20 -2.15
CA LEU A 84 -10.28 -31.97 -2.94
C LEU A 84 -11.33 -32.07 -4.04
N THR A 85 -12.06 -30.98 -4.27
CA THR A 85 -13.02 -30.80 -5.36
C THR A 85 -12.65 -29.61 -6.26
N SER A 86 -11.54 -28.94 -5.95
CA SER A 86 -10.92 -27.84 -6.69
C SER A 86 -9.47 -27.69 -6.24
N ASP A 87 -8.68 -26.92 -6.98
CA ASP A 87 -7.36 -26.48 -6.50
C ASP A 87 -7.50 -25.69 -5.19
N VAL A 88 -6.51 -25.85 -4.31
CA VAL A 88 -6.44 -25.17 -3.01
C VAL A 88 -5.10 -24.47 -2.84
N TYR A 89 -5.10 -23.36 -2.10
CA TYR A 89 -3.92 -22.52 -1.87
C TYR A 89 -3.73 -22.31 -0.38
N LEU A 90 -2.56 -22.67 0.15
CA LEU A 90 -2.27 -22.73 1.58
C LEU A 90 -0.90 -22.13 1.91
N SER A 91 -0.75 -21.59 3.12
CA SER A 91 0.57 -21.17 3.62
C SER A 91 1.47 -22.39 3.86
N ASN A 92 0.91 -23.42 4.50
CA ASN A 92 1.60 -24.67 4.78
C ASN A 92 0.59 -25.83 4.87
N LEU A 93 1.04 -27.05 4.60
CA LEU A 93 0.28 -28.28 4.78
C LEU A 93 1.17 -29.32 5.47
N SER A 94 0.69 -29.85 6.59
CA SER A 94 1.38 -30.90 7.35
C SER A 94 0.44 -32.05 7.68
N PHE A 95 1.00 -33.25 7.74
CA PHE A 95 0.28 -34.48 8.07
C PHE A 95 0.71 -34.96 9.45
N SER A 96 -0.26 -35.21 10.31
CA SER A 96 -0.08 -35.80 11.65
C SER A 96 -0.82 -37.14 11.74
N GLY A 97 -0.63 -37.98 10.72
CA GLY A 97 -1.17 -39.34 10.63
C GLY A 97 -2.41 -39.51 9.75
N GLY A 98 -2.93 -38.47 9.10
CA GLY A 98 -3.99 -38.57 8.09
C GLY A 98 -3.46 -38.49 6.67
N ASP A 99 -4.36 -38.63 5.68
CA ASP A 99 -4.05 -38.52 4.25
C ASP A 99 -4.92 -37.46 3.57
N LEU A 100 -4.51 -36.99 2.39
CA LEU A 100 -5.28 -36.09 1.52
C LEU A 100 -5.54 -36.76 0.17
N VAL A 101 -6.81 -36.86 -0.22
CA VAL A 101 -7.20 -37.36 -1.54
C VAL A 101 -7.36 -36.16 -2.49
N THR A 102 -6.51 -36.09 -3.51
CA THR A 102 -6.44 -34.91 -4.39
C THR A 102 -7.42 -34.93 -5.55
N ASN A 103 -7.93 -36.09 -5.98
CA ASN A 103 -8.82 -36.21 -7.16
C ASN A 103 -8.28 -35.48 -8.41
N ASP A 104 -6.98 -35.61 -8.67
CA ASP A 104 -6.25 -34.91 -9.75
C ASP A 104 -6.25 -33.36 -9.64
N TYR A 105 -6.82 -32.78 -8.58
CA TYR A 105 -6.63 -31.37 -8.25
C TYR A 105 -5.25 -31.14 -7.65
N SER A 106 -4.70 -29.95 -7.90
CA SER A 106 -3.43 -29.57 -7.32
C SER A 106 -3.63 -29.22 -5.84
N SER A 107 -3.03 -30.02 -4.95
CA SER A 107 -2.68 -29.59 -3.59
C SER A 107 -1.35 -28.84 -3.54
N ASN A 108 -0.67 -28.72 -4.69
CA ASN A 108 0.74 -28.38 -4.83
C ASN A 108 1.06 -26.88 -4.82
N PHE A 109 0.16 -26.05 -4.32
CA PHE A 109 0.48 -24.65 -4.08
C PHE A 109 0.46 -24.36 -2.58
N ILE A 110 1.46 -24.95 -1.89
CA ILE A 110 2.11 -24.31 -0.73
C ILE A 110 2.75 -23.02 -1.29
N VAL A 111 1.93 -22.00 -1.53
CA VAL A 111 2.35 -20.71 -2.08
C VAL A 111 2.26 -19.69 -0.96
N GLY A 112 3.24 -19.79 -0.08
CA GLY A 112 3.78 -18.68 0.71
C GLY A 112 5.32 -18.65 0.63
N GLY A 113 5.90 -19.43 -0.29
CA GLY A 113 7.32 -19.43 -0.55
C GLY A 113 7.66 -18.37 -1.59
N ALA A 114 8.51 -17.42 -1.18
CA ALA A 114 8.97 -16.31 -2.01
C ALA A 114 9.34 -16.78 -3.43
N GLY A 115 8.69 -16.22 -4.44
CA GLY A 115 9.00 -16.47 -5.87
C GLY A 115 8.01 -17.34 -6.62
N SER A 116 6.92 -17.80 -5.99
CA SER A 116 5.83 -18.47 -6.70
C SER A 116 5.04 -17.49 -7.59
N PRO A 117 4.58 -17.90 -8.79
CA PRO A 117 3.72 -17.05 -9.61
C PRO A 117 2.40 -16.70 -8.89
N LEU A 118 2.01 -15.42 -8.95
CA LEU A 118 0.70 -14.98 -8.46
C LEU A 118 -0.40 -15.42 -9.42
N ILE A 119 -1.47 -15.99 -8.86
CA ILE A 119 -2.66 -16.40 -9.60
C ILE A 119 -3.74 -15.37 -9.36
N TYR A 120 -4.28 -14.85 -10.45
CA TYR A 120 -5.19 -13.71 -10.43
C TYR A 120 -6.60 -14.10 -10.87
N LYS A 121 -7.61 -13.60 -10.14
CA LYS A 121 -9.01 -13.58 -10.59
C LYS A 121 -9.44 -12.16 -10.87
N ARG A 122 -10.23 -11.98 -11.93
CA ARG A 122 -10.84 -10.68 -12.27
C ARG A 122 -11.65 -10.16 -11.09
N GLN A 123 -11.49 -8.87 -10.78
CA GLN A 123 -12.23 -8.18 -9.72
C GLN A 123 -13.24 -7.22 -10.36
N THR A 124 -14.53 -7.49 -10.15
CA THR A 124 -15.64 -6.70 -10.75
C THR A 124 -16.39 -5.83 -9.74
N SER A 125 -16.24 -6.12 -8.46
CA SER A 125 -16.89 -5.41 -7.36
C SER A 125 -15.85 -4.71 -6.48
N GLY A 126 -16.32 -3.76 -5.67
CA GLY A 126 -15.48 -3.06 -4.71
C GLY A 126 -14.80 -4.02 -3.73
N PRO A 127 -13.47 -4.22 -3.80
CA PRO A 127 -12.80 -5.14 -2.91
C PRO A 127 -12.73 -4.53 -1.51
N ARG A 128 -12.71 -5.41 -0.52
CA ARG A 128 -12.33 -5.06 0.85
C ARG A 128 -10.83 -5.33 1.03
N ILE A 129 -10.09 -4.31 1.42
CA ILE A 129 -8.69 -4.41 1.84
C ILE A 129 -8.66 -4.10 3.33
N PHE A 130 -8.27 -5.09 4.13
CA PHE A 130 -8.43 -5.05 5.59
C PHE A 130 -9.89 -4.73 5.97
N ASN A 131 -10.12 -3.61 6.65
CA ASN A 131 -11.47 -3.18 7.07
C ASN A 131 -12.12 -2.17 6.13
N THR A 132 -11.46 -1.80 5.03
CA THR A 132 -11.94 -0.73 4.15
C THR A 132 -12.46 -1.28 2.82
N VAL A 133 -13.64 -0.81 2.40
CA VAL A 133 -14.23 -1.10 1.09
C VAL A 133 -13.76 -0.05 0.09
N TYR A 134 -13.31 -0.50 -1.08
CA TYR A 134 -12.89 0.36 -2.17
C TYR A 134 -13.89 0.34 -3.31
N THR A 135 -13.98 1.42 -4.06
CA THR A 135 -14.74 1.49 -5.31
C THR A 135 -13.80 1.26 -6.49
N VAL A 136 -14.27 0.50 -7.49
CA VAL A 136 -13.53 0.17 -8.72
C VAL A 136 -13.73 1.26 -9.78
N HIS A 137 -12.62 1.62 -10.44
CA HIS A 137 -12.54 2.65 -11.48
C HIS A 137 -11.82 2.09 -12.72
N ASN A 138 -12.47 1.22 -13.50
CA ASN A 138 -11.88 0.58 -14.68
C ASN A 138 -12.91 0.30 -15.79
N ASP A 139 -12.44 -0.17 -16.95
CA ASP A 139 -13.31 -0.76 -17.97
C ASP A 139 -13.75 -2.16 -17.50
N PRO A 140 -15.05 -2.36 -17.22
CA PRO A 140 -15.53 -3.65 -16.74
C PRO A 140 -15.42 -4.72 -17.83
N THR A 141 -15.33 -4.40 -19.11
CA THR A 141 -15.25 -5.42 -20.18
C THR A 141 -13.88 -6.09 -20.26
N LYS A 142 -12.84 -5.46 -19.68
CA LYS A 142 -11.45 -5.94 -19.74
C LYS A 142 -11.15 -6.84 -18.54
N THR A 143 -10.88 -8.11 -18.80
CA THR A 143 -10.60 -9.10 -17.74
C THR A 143 -9.25 -8.92 -17.05
N TYR A 144 -8.32 -8.24 -17.73
CA TYR A 144 -6.98 -7.92 -17.24
C TYR A 144 -6.91 -6.64 -16.40
N ALA A 145 -7.86 -5.71 -16.57
CA ALA A 145 -7.72 -4.35 -16.05
C ALA A 145 -7.59 -4.29 -14.52
N LEU A 146 -8.38 -5.07 -13.80
CA LEU A 146 -8.26 -5.23 -12.35
C LEU A 146 -8.44 -6.68 -11.95
N GLN A 147 -7.44 -7.22 -11.26
CA GLN A 147 -7.43 -8.59 -10.79
C GLN A 147 -6.95 -8.65 -9.33
N LYS A 148 -7.44 -9.63 -8.58
CA LYS A 148 -7.01 -9.92 -7.20
C LYS A 148 -6.28 -11.25 -7.15
N SER A 149 -5.14 -11.30 -6.46
CA SER A 149 -4.47 -12.58 -6.19
C SER A 149 -5.33 -13.45 -5.28
N ILE A 150 -5.37 -14.75 -5.58
CA ILE A 150 -6.15 -15.73 -4.81
C ILE A 150 -5.27 -16.74 -4.07
N ASN A 151 -3.96 -16.68 -4.28
CA ASN A 151 -2.99 -17.62 -3.74
C ASN A 151 -2.02 -16.96 -2.77
N THR A 152 -2.41 -15.84 -2.14
CA THR A 152 -1.59 -15.13 -1.14
C THR A 152 -2.45 -14.63 0.02
N CYS A 153 -1.78 -14.35 1.14
CA CYS A 153 -2.41 -13.73 2.29
C CYS A 153 -2.55 -12.23 2.20
N ALA A 154 -1.53 -11.60 1.65
CA ALA A 154 -1.59 -10.18 1.43
C ALA A 154 -2.74 -9.91 0.44
N PRO A 155 -3.52 -8.84 0.66
CA PRO A 155 -4.47 -8.40 -0.33
C PRO A 155 -3.71 -7.81 -1.53
N ILE A 156 -3.32 -8.65 -2.48
CA ILE A 156 -2.59 -8.24 -3.68
C ILE A 156 -3.56 -8.01 -4.84
N PHE A 157 -3.47 -6.84 -5.45
CA PHE A 157 -4.23 -6.47 -6.65
C PHE A 157 -3.28 -6.16 -7.79
N ARG A 158 -3.62 -6.60 -8.99
CA ARG A 158 -2.94 -6.27 -10.23
C ARG A 158 -3.84 -5.37 -11.06
N PHE A 159 -3.26 -4.25 -11.49
CA PHE A 159 -3.85 -3.28 -12.38
C PHE A 159 -3.10 -3.34 -13.68
N GLU A 160 -3.83 -3.43 -14.78
CA GLU A 160 -3.24 -3.36 -16.12
C GLU A 160 -4.01 -2.34 -16.94
N VAL A 161 -3.26 -1.55 -17.71
CA VAL A 161 -3.82 -0.67 -18.72
C VAL A 161 -3.08 -0.91 -20.02
N GLN A 162 -3.84 -1.23 -21.06
CA GLN A 162 -3.35 -1.40 -22.43
C GLN A 162 -3.65 -0.14 -23.26
N PRO A 163 -2.87 0.10 -24.33
CA PRO A 163 -3.14 1.16 -25.29
C PRO A 163 -4.57 1.14 -25.83
N GLY A 164 -5.27 2.27 -25.71
CA GLY A 164 -6.65 2.43 -26.20
C GLY A 164 -7.72 1.94 -25.24
N ASP A 165 -7.37 1.48 -24.03
CA ASP A 165 -8.36 1.23 -22.98
C ASP A 165 -9.10 2.53 -22.64
N ASN A 166 -10.43 2.45 -22.54
CA ASN A 166 -11.30 3.59 -22.25
C ASN A 166 -12.25 3.21 -21.13
N TRP A 167 -12.53 4.14 -20.22
CA TRP A 167 -13.58 3.91 -19.22
C TRP A 167 -14.92 4.45 -19.71
N PRO A 168 -15.96 3.60 -19.87
CA PRO A 168 -17.31 4.05 -20.22
C PRO A 168 -17.87 5.28 -19.49
N SER A 169 -17.62 5.47 -18.19
CA SER A 169 -18.12 6.66 -17.48
C SER A 169 -17.47 7.96 -17.93
N ASP A 170 -16.27 7.86 -18.49
CA ASP A 170 -15.58 8.98 -19.08
C ASP A 170 -16.15 9.29 -20.49
N THR A 171 -16.79 8.33 -21.18
CA THR A 171 -17.34 8.51 -22.54
C THR A 171 -18.73 9.19 -22.61
N GLY A 172 -19.31 9.62 -21.49
CA GLY A 172 -20.70 10.14 -21.37
C GLY A 172 -20.96 11.52 -21.99
N SER A 173 -20.09 11.97 -22.88
CA SER A 173 -20.04 13.34 -23.40
C SER A 173 -19.91 13.29 -24.91
N THR A 174 -20.70 14.12 -25.59
CA THR A 174 -20.74 14.22 -27.05
C THR A 174 -19.33 14.28 -27.65
N PRO A 175 -18.97 13.36 -28.57
CA PRO A 175 -17.69 13.41 -29.27
C PRO A 175 -17.45 14.79 -29.88
N GLY A 176 -16.35 15.45 -29.52
CA GLY A 176 -16.01 16.81 -29.96
C GLY A 176 -16.42 17.93 -29.00
N SER A 177 -17.09 17.63 -27.88
CA SER A 177 -17.22 18.60 -26.79
C SER A 177 -15.88 18.81 -26.08
N ILE A 178 -15.59 20.04 -25.66
CA ILE A 178 -14.54 20.37 -24.67
C ILE A 178 -14.72 19.62 -23.34
N THR A 179 -15.89 19.02 -23.12
CA THR A 179 -16.21 18.13 -22.00
C THR A 179 -16.24 16.66 -22.40
N ASP A 180 -15.56 16.24 -23.48
CA ASP A 180 -15.30 14.82 -23.73
C ASP A 180 -14.62 14.25 -22.47
N GLY A 181 -15.40 13.63 -21.58
CA GLY A 181 -14.99 13.19 -20.25
C GLY A 181 -13.91 12.12 -20.33
N ASN A 182 -13.67 11.56 -21.51
CA ASN A 182 -12.61 10.62 -21.82
C ASN A 182 -11.38 11.31 -22.38
N ARG A 183 -11.42 12.62 -22.59
CA ARG A 183 -10.28 13.42 -22.98
C ARG A 183 -9.86 14.39 -21.88
N GLN A 184 -8.56 14.43 -21.64
CA GLN A 184 -7.93 15.53 -20.90
C GLN A 184 -6.88 16.13 -21.82
N ASN A 185 -6.94 17.45 -22.03
CA ASN A 185 -6.06 18.16 -22.97
C ASN A 185 -6.12 17.56 -24.40
N GLY A 186 -7.31 17.14 -24.83
CA GLY A 186 -7.55 16.54 -26.15
C GLY A 186 -7.08 15.08 -26.30
N ARG A 187 -6.59 14.44 -25.23
CA ARG A 187 -6.04 13.07 -25.23
C ARG A 187 -6.92 12.11 -24.45
N ILE A 188 -7.10 10.91 -24.99
CA ILE A 188 -7.81 9.81 -24.33
C ILE A 188 -7.17 9.52 -22.96
N LYS A 189 -7.99 9.24 -21.96
CA LYS A 189 -7.57 8.80 -20.64
C LYS A 189 -7.72 7.30 -20.52
N GLU A 190 -6.71 6.65 -19.98
CA GLU A 190 -6.70 5.22 -19.73
C GLU A 190 -6.58 5.01 -18.22
N ARG A 191 -7.46 4.17 -17.64
CA ARG A 191 -7.58 4.04 -16.18
C ARG A 191 -7.92 2.62 -15.74
N SER A 192 -7.23 2.19 -14.69
CA SER A 192 -7.66 1.14 -13.80
C SER A 192 -7.25 1.53 -12.38
N GLU A 193 -8.21 1.90 -11.53
CA GLU A 193 -7.95 2.36 -10.16
C GLU A 193 -8.92 1.75 -9.13
N LEU A 194 -8.50 1.78 -7.87
CA LEU A 194 -9.35 1.64 -6.70
C LEU A 194 -9.38 2.98 -5.95
N SER A 195 -10.50 3.28 -5.28
CA SER A 195 -10.67 4.50 -4.50
C SER A 195 -11.36 4.26 -3.16
N GLN A 196 -11.12 5.11 -2.18
CA GLN A 196 -11.81 5.11 -0.88
C GLN A 196 -12.77 6.30 -0.76
N PRO A 197 -13.85 6.40 -1.56
CA PRO A 197 -14.62 7.64 -1.69
C PRO A 197 -15.28 8.12 -0.40
N ASN A 198 -15.44 7.24 0.60
CA ASN A 198 -16.13 7.54 1.86
C ASN A 198 -15.18 8.05 2.98
N MET A 199 -13.99 8.55 2.64
CA MET A 199 -13.09 9.17 3.60
C MET A 199 -13.58 10.56 4.01
N ASN A 200 -14.45 10.61 5.01
CA ASN A 200 -14.96 11.86 5.58
C ASN A 200 -14.05 12.37 6.71
N ILE A 201 -12.80 12.69 6.39
CA ILE A 201 -11.86 13.28 7.36
C ILE A 201 -12.02 14.81 7.33
N PRO A 202 -12.50 15.44 8.42
CA PRO A 202 -12.72 16.89 8.46
C PRO A 202 -11.42 17.66 8.25
N PHE A 203 -11.47 18.65 7.38
CA PHE A 203 -10.36 19.55 7.08
C PHE A 203 -10.96 20.94 6.84
N ASN A 204 -10.27 22.02 7.22
CA ASN A 204 -10.68 23.39 6.93
C ASN A 204 -9.50 24.35 7.14
N ALA A 205 -9.71 25.65 6.93
CA ALA A 205 -8.69 26.69 7.07
C ALA A 205 -8.00 26.78 8.45
N THR A 206 -8.60 26.20 9.50
CA THR A 206 -8.06 26.27 10.86
C THR A 206 -7.37 24.99 11.31
N THR A 207 -7.70 23.84 10.70
CA THR A 207 -7.25 22.52 11.13
C THR A 207 -6.20 21.94 10.20
N ASP A 208 -5.12 21.43 10.79
CA ASP A 208 -4.16 20.59 10.07
C ASP A 208 -4.53 19.12 10.28
N VAL A 209 -4.39 18.30 9.25
CA VAL A 209 -4.73 16.87 9.30
C VAL A 209 -3.56 16.06 8.81
N THR A 210 -3.07 15.15 9.65
CA THR A 210 -2.04 14.19 9.23
C THR A 210 -2.69 12.90 8.75
N ILE A 211 -2.33 12.52 7.53
CA ILE A 211 -2.65 11.24 6.93
C ILE A 211 -1.37 10.41 6.86
N TRP A 212 -1.51 9.15 7.24
CA TRP A 212 -0.51 8.11 7.04
C TRP A 212 -0.99 7.09 6.01
N MET A 213 -0.05 6.61 5.22
CA MET A 213 -0.24 5.48 4.34
C MET A 213 0.95 4.53 4.42
N ALA A 214 0.67 3.25 4.29
CA ALA A 214 1.68 2.24 4.04
C ALA A 214 1.14 1.22 3.03
N TYR A 215 1.96 0.84 2.05
CA TYR A 215 1.61 -0.18 1.06
C TYR A 215 2.88 -0.70 0.38
N SER A 216 2.74 -1.76 -0.40
CA SER A 216 3.80 -2.24 -1.28
C SER A 216 3.35 -2.12 -2.74
N MET A 217 4.28 -1.83 -3.63
CA MET A 217 4.04 -1.68 -5.07
C MET A 217 5.07 -2.47 -5.88
N TYR A 218 4.63 -3.14 -6.93
CA TYR A 218 5.47 -3.87 -7.88
C TYR A 218 5.13 -3.43 -9.29
N ILE A 219 6.11 -2.90 -9.99
CA ILE A 219 5.95 -2.45 -11.38
C ILE A 219 6.39 -3.61 -12.25
N GLU A 220 5.52 -4.09 -13.13
CA GLU A 220 5.86 -5.25 -13.96
C GLU A 220 6.99 -4.93 -14.95
N PRO A 221 7.86 -5.90 -15.27
CA PRO A 221 8.78 -5.79 -16.39
C PRO A 221 8.02 -5.41 -17.66
N GLY A 222 8.62 -4.54 -18.49
CA GLY A 222 7.98 -4.05 -19.70
C GLY A 222 8.76 -2.87 -20.28
N GLU A 223 8.27 -2.32 -21.39
CA GLU A 223 8.90 -1.17 -22.01
C GLU A 223 8.71 0.11 -21.17
N ASN A 224 9.54 1.11 -21.49
CA ASN A 224 9.45 2.41 -20.85
C ASN A 224 8.15 3.12 -21.23
N VAL A 225 7.42 3.56 -20.22
CA VAL A 225 6.29 4.47 -20.41
C VAL A 225 6.86 5.87 -20.63
N THR A 226 6.92 6.31 -21.89
CA THR A 226 7.56 7.58 -22.26
C THR A 226 6.52 8.65 -22.56
N TYR A 227 6.56 9.74 -21.79
CA TYR A 227 5.68 10.89 -21.96
C TYR A 227 6.49 12.09 -22.45
N ASN A 228 6.43 12.33 -23.76
CA ASN A 228 7.20 13.40 -24.41
C ASN A 228 6.51 14.77 -24.39
N LEU A 229 5.25 14.84 -23.97
CA LEU A 229 4.49 16.09 -23.88
C LEU A 229 4.33 16.50 -22.42
N LYS A 230 4.42 17.81 -22.16
CA LYS A 230 4.31 18.42 -20.83
C LYS A 230 3.02 18.04 -20.09
N ASP A 231 1.95 17.82 -20.84
CA ASP A 231 0.60 17.56 -20.32
C ASP A 231 0.27 16.07 -20.18
N HIS A 232 1.24 15.20 -20.46
CA HIS A 232 1.08 13.76 -20.30
C HIS A 232 1.46 13.33 -18.88
N TYR A 233 0.69 12.38 -18.35
CA TYR A 233 0.84 11.89 -16.98
C TYR A 233 0.56 10.39 -16.89
N CYS A 234 1.08 9.78 -15.82
CA CYS A 234 0.72 8.43 -15.38
C CYS A 234 0.76 8.39 -13.86
N PHE A 235 -0.38 8.67 -13.23
CA PHE A 235 -0.55 8.55 -11.79
C PHE A 235 -0.64 7.09 -11.38
N LEU A 236 0.06 6.76 -10.30
CA LEU A 236 0.03 5.45 -9.63
C LEU A 236 -0.74 5.52 -8.31
N GLY A 237 -0.75 6.69 -7.68
CA GLY A 237 -1.58 6.97 -6.51
C GLY A 237 -1.83 8.46 -6.39
N GLN A 238 -3.01 8.84 -5.91
CA GLN A 238 -3.42 10.23 -5.80
C GLN A 238 -4.37 10.44 -4.64
N TRP A 239 -4.12 11.48 -3.85
CA TRP A 239 -5.06 11.96 -2.86
C TRP A 239 -5.98 12.98 -3.49
N HIS A 240 -7.09 12.48 -4.02
CA HIS A 240 -8.06 13.26 -4.76
C HIS A 240 -8.86 14.16 -3.82
N GLY A 241 -9.05 15.43 -4.18
CA GLY A 241 -9.94 16.32 -3.44
C GLY A 241 -11.40 15.84 -3.47
N SER A 242 -12.22 16.28 -2.53
CA SER A 242 -13.67 16.04 -2.57
C SER A 242 -14.34 16.87 -3.67
N GLY A 243 -15.30 16.28 -4.40
CA GLY A 243 -15.96 16.92 -5.55
C GLY A 243 -15.06 17.03 -6.79
N ASN A 244 -15.19 18.11 -7.57
CA ASN A 244 -14.43 18.37 -8.80
C ASN A 244 -13.01 18.94 -8.56
N ALA A 245 -12.42 18.66 -7.41
CA ALA A 245 -11.11 19.20 -7.03
C ALA A 245 -9.98 18.28 -7.49
N ASP A 246 -8.88 18.85 -7.99
CA ASP A 246 -7.67 18.10 -8.34
C ASP A 246 -7.07 17.36 -7.13
N ALA A 247 -6.18 16.41 -7.42
CA ALA A 247 -5.37 15.77 -6.40
C ALA A 247 -4.54 16.78 -5.59
N SER A 248 -4.61 16.68 -4.28
CA SER A 248 -3.81 17.51 -3.37
C SER A 248 -2.35 17.05 -3.27
N TRP A 249 -2.08 15.80 -3.61
CA TRP A 249 -0.75 15.24 -3.81
C TRP A 249 -0.90 13.88 -4.48
N ASP A 250 0.17 13.44 -5.13
CA ASP A 250 0.15 12.26 -5.98
C ASP A 250 1.56 11.68 -6.16
N PHE A 251 1.58 10.41 -6.56
CA PHE A 251 2.72 9.72 -7.12
C PHE A 251 2.46 9.47 -8.59
N TYR A 252 3.36 9.93 -9.45
CA TYR A 252 3.25 9.70 -10.89
C TYR A 252 4.58 9.32 -11.51
N PHE A 253 4.51 8.56 -12.60
CA PHE A 253 5.67 8.23 -13.39
C PHE A 253 6.04 9.36 -14.35
N ARG A 254 7.33 9.66 -14.39
CA ARG A 254 7.91 10.60 -15.34
C ARG A 254 9.13 10.00 -16.01
N GLY A 255 8.96 9.47 -17.23
CA GLY A 255 10.05 8.81 -17.96
C GLY A 255 10.37 7.42 -17.39
N GLN A 256 11.60 6.96 -17.59
CA GLN A 256 12.03 5.62 -17.19
C GLN A 256 12.12 5.51 -15.67
N ASP A 257 11.24 4.69 -15.10
CA ASP A 257 11.32 4.16 -13.73
C ASP A 257 11.47 5.22 -12.63
N SER A 258 11.09 6.47 -12.95
CA SER A 258 11.23 7.62 -12.08
C SER A 258 9.87 7.97 -11.50
N LEU A 259 9.73 7.69 -10.22
CA LEU A 259 8.54 7.99 -9.46
C LEU A 259 8.68 9.38 -8.84
N VAL A 260 7.72 10.25 -9.14
CA VAL A 260 7.69 11.63 -8.66
C VAL A 260 6.61 11.76 -7.60
N LEU A 261 6.97 12.29 -6.45
CA LEU A 261 6.04 12.79 -5.45
C LEU A 261 5.74 14.27 -5.73
N GLN A 262 4.48 14.59 -5.99
CA GLN A 262 4.00 15.96 -6.16
C GLN A 262 3.01 16.33 -5.05
N THR A 263 3.03 17.59 -4.63
CA THR A 263 1.99 18.16 -3.77
C THR A 263 1.36 19.36 -4.45
N ARG A 264 0.12 19.65 -4.08
CA ARG A 264 -0.64 20.83 -4.49
C ARG A 264 -1.24 21.50 -3.26
N GLY A 265 -1.17 22.82 -3.22
CA GLY A 265 -1.71 23.63 -2.13
C GLY A 265 -2.14 25.00 -2.64
N ILE A 266 -2.98 25.68 -1.86
CA ILE A 266 -3.43 27.03 -2.19
C ILE A 266 -2.21 27.94 -2.24
N ASP A 267 -2.03 28.58 -3.39
CA ASP A 267 -1.11 29.70 -3.49
C ASP A 267 -1.81 30.94 -2.91
N LEU A 268 -1.63 31.17 -1.60
CA LEU A 268 -2.18 32.34 -0.93
C LEU A 268 -1.73 33.68 -1.57
N PHE A 269 -0.72 33.68 -2.44
CA PHE A 269 -0.24 34.89 -3.09
C PHE A 269 -1.13 35.39 -4.23
N THR A 270 -2.00 34.55 -4.81
CA THR A 270 -2.78 34.95 -6.00
C THR A 270 -4.28 35.14 -5.74
N GLY A 271 -4.79 34.72 -4.57
CA GLY A 271 -6.23 34.69 -4.30
C GLY A 271 -7.03 33.79 -5.25
N SER A 272 -6.35 33.05 -6.14
CA SER A 272 -6.96 32.13 -7.08
C SER A 272 -7.01 30.73 -6.46
N GLU A 273 -8.11 30.00 -6.71
CA GLU A 273 -8.24 28.58 -6.31
C GLU A 273 -7.30 27.65 -7.10
N ASN A 274 -6.40 28.20 -7.93
CA ASN A 274 -5.44 27.40 -8.69
C ASN A 274 -4.38 26.86 -7.74
N LEU A 275 -4.43 25.55 -7.51
CA LEU A 275 -3.38 24.91 -6.74
C LEU A 275 -2.09 24.84 -7.54
N LEU A 276 -1.00 25.31 -6.93
CA LEU A 276 0.32 25.18 -7.54
C LEU A 276 0.85 23.75 -7.33
N ALA A 277 1.02 23.03 -8.43
CA ALA A 277 1.69 21.74 -8.44
C ALA A 277 3.20 21.92 -8.21
N VAL A 278 3.73 21.27 -7.17
CA VAL A 278 5.16 21.30 -6.83
C VAL A 278 5.69 19.89 -6.70
N ASN A 279 6.63 19.52 -7.56
CA ASN A 279 7.37 18.27 -7.45
C ASN A 279 8.31 18.35 -6.25
N ARG A 280 8.16 17.43 -5.30
CA ARG A 280 8.91 17.42 -4.04
C ARG A 280 10.10 16.49 -4.09
N LYS A 281 9.94 15.32 -4.72
CA LYS A 281 10.99 14.31 -4.81
C LYS A 281 10.82 13.49 -6.08
N VAL A 282 11.95 13.12 -6.68
CA VAL A 282 12.03 12.07 -7.69
C VAL A 282 12.89 10.95 -7.11
N SER A 283 12.40 9.72 -7.18
CA SER A 283 13.14 8.53 -6.80
C SER A 283 13.03 7.49 -7.91
N THR A 284 14.06 6.68 -8.07
CA THR A 284 14.05 5.55 -9.01
C THR A 284 13.47 4.32 -8.33
N VAL A 285 12.60 3.60 -9.04
CA VAL A 285 12.01 2.34 -8.59
C VAL A 285 12.29 1.27 -9.63
N SER A 286 12.86 0.14 -9.23
CA SER A 286 13.15 -0.95 -10.16
C SER A 286 11.87 -1.68 -10.57
N ARG A 287 11.74 -2.00 -11.86
CA ARG A 287 10.74 -2.96 -12.33
C ARG A 287 11.10 -4.37 -11.88
N GLY A 288 10.09 -5.24 -11.80
CA GLY A 288 10.28 -6.63 -11.45
C GLY A 288 10.58 -6.87 -9.96
N SER A 289 10.45 -5.85 -9.12
CA SER A 289 10.71 -5.94 -7.67
C SER A 289 9.61 -5.24 -6.88
N TRP A 290 9.34 -5.73 -5.67
CA TRP A 290 8.44 -5.09 -4.73
C TRP A 290 9.15 -3.96 -3.99
N HIS A 291 8.47 -2.84 -3.86
CA HIS A 291 8.91 -1.66 -3.13
C HIS A 291 7.92 -1.33 -2.02
N ASN A 292 8.40 -1.03 -0.81
CA ASN A 292 7.60 -0.66 0.34
C ASN A 292 7.53 0.85 0.49
N PHE A 293 6.31 1.38 0.58
CA PHE A 293 6.01 2.79 0.74
C PHE A 293 5.49 3.04 2.14
N VAL A 294 6.03 4.07 2.79
CA VAL A 294 5.38 4.72 3.92
C VAL A 294 5.32 6.21 3.62
N VAL A 295 4.16 6.82 3.79
CA VAL A 295 3.94 8.22 3.47
C VAL A 295 3.19 8.88 4.61
N LYS A 296 3.66 10.04 5.04
CA LYS A 296 2.99 10.90 6.01
C LYS A 296 2.79 12.26 5.37
N VAL A 297 1.56 12.69 5.21
CA VAL A 297 1.23 14.02 4.68
C VAL A 297 0.40 14.77 5.71
N THR A 298 0.85 15.95 6.09
CA THR A 298 0.08 16.90 6.89
C THR A 298 -0.54 17.92 5.94
N HIS A 299 -1.84 17.81 5.74
CA HIS A 299 -2.62 18.79 5.00
C HIS A 299 -2.79 20.04 5.85
N SER A 300 -2.57 21.19 5.23
CA SER A 300 -2.67 22.50 5.86
C SER A 300 -2.87 23.60 4.85
N LEU A 301 -3.76 24.55 5.18
CA LEU A 301 -4.01 25.78 4.42
C LEU A 301 -3.28 26.99 5.02
N LYS A 302 -2.52 26.81 6.10
CA LYS A 302 -1.78 27.86 6.81
C LYS A 302 -0.29 27.85 6.49
N GLY A 303 0.13 26.97 5.59
CA GLY A 303 1.54 26.76 5.27
C GLY A 303 2.29 25.98 6.35
N THR A 304 1.60 25.34 7.30
CA THR A 304 2.20 24.45 8.33
C THR A 304 2.18 22.97 7.91
N GLY A 305 1.82 22.70 6.65
CA GLY A 305 1.74 21.35 6.11
C GLY A 305 3.13 20.75 5.94
N ALA A 306 3.15 19.44 5.75
CA ALA A 306 4.37 18.66 5.66
C ALA A 306 4.17 17.42 4.79
N VAL A 307 5.25 16.92 4.22
CA VAL A 307 5.28 15.61 3.57
C VAL A 307 6.55 14.87 3.92
N GLN A 308 6.40 13.63 4.34
CA GLN A 308 7.48 12.67 4.56
C GLN A 308 7.17 11.40 3.77
N TRP A 309 8.18 10.84 3.12
CA TRP A 309 8.07 9.62 2.33
C TRP A 309 9.29 8.75 2.54
N TRP A 310 9.05 7.48 2.85
CA TRP A 310 10.04 6.41 2.90
C TRP A 310 9.77 5.40 1.79
N LEU A 311 10.85 4.98 1.12
CA LEU A 311 10.87 3.94 0.11
C LEU A 311 11.88 2.89 0.56
N ASP A 312 11.42 1.66 0.75
CA ASP A 312 12.24 0.52 1.21
C ASP A 312 13.01 0.82 2.51
N GLY A 313 12.33 1.48 3.45
CA GLY A 313 12.92 1.88 4.73
C GLY A 313 13.81 3.12 4.67
N ILE A 314 14.08 3.65 3.48
CA ILE A 314 14.96 4.81 3.27
C ILE A 314 14.12 6.08 3.08
N GLU A 315 14.36 7.10 3.91
CA GLU A 315 13.70 8.41 3.78
C GLU A 315 14.07 9.07 2.43
N GLN A 316 13.07 9.32 1.60
CA GLN A 316 13.21 9.94 0.29
C GLN A 316 12.95 11.45 0.34
N CYS A 317 12.01 11.87 1.19
CA CYS A 317 11.52 13.24 1.30
C CYS A 317 11.12 13.54 2.74
N ASN A 318 11.44 14.75 3.22
CA ASN A 318 11.03 15.27 4.52
C ASN A 318 10.98 16.80 4.47
N ILE A 319 9.84 17.33 4.04
CA ILE A 319 9.62 18.76 3.81
C ILE A 319 8.51 19.24 4.75
N ASN A 320 8.74 20.37 5.40
CA ASN A 320 7.79 21.02 6.29
C ASN A 320 7.50 22.44 5.80
N ASN A 321 6.54 23.10 6.44
CA ASN A 321 6.13 24.48 6.17
C ASN A 321 5.65 24.70 4.72
N ILE A 322 4.80 23.80 4.24
CA ILE A 322 4.21 23.87 2.89
C ILE A 322 2.68 23.93 2.95
N TYR A 323 2.06 24.51 1.91
CA TYR A 323 0.62 24.36 1.69
C TYR A 323 0.35 23.02 1.02
N VAL A 324 -0.58 22.24 1.58
CA VAL A 324 -1.03 20.97 0.99
C VAL A 324 -2.53 20.81 1.23
N GLY A 325 -3.29 20.61 0.17
CA GLY A 325 -4.75 20.45 0.23
C GLY A 325 -5.55 21.64 -0.29
N TRP A 326 -6.87 21.49 -0.17
CA TRP A 326 -7.89 22.43 -0.66
C TRP A 326 -8.70 23.02 0.50
N ASN A 327 -9.19 24.26 0.37
CA ASN A 327 -10.15 24.85 1.31
C ASN A 327 -11.54 24.25 1.13
N ARG A 328 -11.72 23.01 1.59
CA ARG A 328 -12.99 22.29 1.63
C ARG A 328 -13.21 21.73 3.02
N THR A 329 -14.41 21.22 3.27
CA THR A 329 -14.81 20.63 4.56
C THR A 329 -14.19 19.25 4.83
N THR A 330 -13.61 18.61 3.81
CA THR A 330 -12.93 17.32 3.93
C THR A 330 -11.61 17.33 3.17
N VAL A 331 -10.66 16.51 3.64
CA VAL A 331 -9.33 16.41 3.04
C VAL A 331 -9.33 15.70 1.68
N GLY A 332 -10.40 15.00 1.33
CA GLY A 332 -10.50 14.18 0.12
C GLY A 332 -10.36 12.68 0.41
N TYR A 333 -9.94 11.92 -0.60
CA TYR A 333 -9.82 10.46 -0.53
C TYR A 333 -8.65 9.92 -1.33
N TRP A 334 -8.17 8.74 -0.93
CA TRP A 334 -7.11 8.05 -1.64
C TRP A 334 -7.62 7.26 -2.84
N LYS A 335 -6.85 7.31 -3.94
CA LYS A 335 -6.96 6.43 -5.10
C LYS A 335 -5.59 5.84 -5.43
N PHE A 336 -5.57 4.62 -5.94
CA PHE A 336 -4.36 3.98 -6.43
C PHE A 336 -4.66 3.01 -7.57
N GLY A 337 -3.66 2.76 -8.42
CA GLY A 337 -3.81 1.96 -9.62
C GLY A 337 -2.95 2.53 -10.75
N ILE A 338 -3.55 2.70 -11.92
CA ILE A 338 -2.95 3.35 -13.09
C ILE A 338 -3.98 4.33 -13.62
N TYR A 339 -3.60 5.60 -13.69
CA TYR A 339 -4.38 6.63 -14.37
C TYR A 339 -3.47 7.48 -15.25
N ARG A 340 -3.59 7.30 -16.56
CA ARG A 340 -2.65 7.92 -17.52
C ARG A 340 -3.36 8.57 -18.68
N THR A 341 -2.70 9.55 -19.28
CA THR A 341 -3.01 9.95 -20.66
C THR A 341 -2.55 8.84 -21.60
N ALA A 342 -3.37 8.47 -22.57
CA ALA A 342 -2.94 7.64 -23.69
C ALA A 342 -1.66 8.26 -24.27
N ALA A 343 -0.57 7.49 -24.27
CA ALA A 343 0.72 8.01 -24.72
C ALA A 343 0.59 8.48 -26.18
N SER A 344 1.35 9.53 -26.55
CA SER A 344 1.39 9.98 -27.95
C SER A 344 1.72 8.79 -28.84
N THR A 345 1.13 8.77 -30.03
CA THR A 345 1.06 7.68 -31.01
C THR A 345 2.37 6.97 -31.39
N SER A 346 3.54 7.33 -30.85
CA SER A 346 4.82 6.72 -31.18
C SER A 346 5.32 5.66 -30.20
N VAL A 347 4.88 5.61 -28.93
CA VAL A 347 5.21 4.52 -27.98
C VAL A 347 4.06 4.34 -27.00
N GLN A 348 3.15 3.42 -27.28
CA GLN A 348 2.11 2.98 -26.33
C GLN A 348 2.47 1.57 -25.87
N THR A 349 2.66 1.39 -24.57
CA THR A 349 3.03 0.10 -23.99
C THR A 349 2.05 -0.28 -22.88
N ASP A 350 1.87 -1.58 -22.70
CA ASP A 350 1.10 -2.13 -21.60
C ASP A 350 1.79 -1.76 -20.29
N LEU A 351 1.00 -1.36 -19.30
CA LEU A 351 1.52 -1.10 -17.96
C LEU A 351 0.79 -1.99 -16.97
N GLY A 352 1.54 -2.93 -16.38
CA GLY A 352 1.11 -3.71 -15.23
C GLY A 352 1.70 -3.15 -13.93
N VAL A 353 0.86 -2.91 -12.94
CA VAL A 353 1.28 -2.53 -11.58
C VAL A 353 0.51 -3.34 -10.56
N ARG A 354 1.22 -3.88 -9.57
CA ARG A 354 0.62 -4.62 -8.47
C ARG A 354 0.75 -3.81 -7.19
N TYR A 355 -0.27 -3.91 -6.34
CA TYR A 355 -0.29 -3.29 -5.02
C TYR A 355 -0.63 -4.33 -3.97
N ALA A 356 -0.01 -4.22 -2.81
CA ALA A 356 -0.28 -5.08 -1.66
C ALA A 356 -0.38 -4.23 -0.39
N ASN A 357 -1.04 -4.78 0.64
CA ASN A 357 -0.96 -4.26 2.00
C ASN A 357 -1.36 -2.78 2.17
N MET A 358 -2.36 -2.30 1.43
CA MET A 358 -2.79 -0.90 1.47
C MET A 358 -3.44 -0.52 2.81
N GLU A 359 -2.72 0.24 3.63
CA GLU A 359 -3.15 0.87 4.88
C GLU A 359 -3.23 2.38 4.68
N VAL A 360 -4.35 3.00 5.05
CA VAL A 360 -4.58 4.46 4.98
C VAL A 360 -5.34 4.89 6.22
N GLY A 361 -4.89 5.95 6.90
CA GLY A 361 -5.60 6.48 8.07
C GLY A 361 -4.90 7.67 8.72
N THR A 362 -5.38 8.08 9.89
CA THR A 362 -4.80 9.18 10.69
C THR A 362 -3.83 8.69 11.76
N SER A 363 -3.93 7.42 12.14
CA SER A 363 -2.98 6.77 13.06
C SER A 363 -1.60 6.64 12.42
N SER A 364 -0.55 6.76 13.23
CA SER A 364 0.82 6.61 12.72
C SER A 364 1.05 5.20 12.17
N LEU A 365 1.71 5.14 11.01
CA LEU A 365 2.20 3.92 10.39
C LEU A 365 3.73 3.90 10.32
N ILE A 366 4.41 4.69 11.16
CA ILE A 366 5.88 4.82 11.12
C ILE A 366 6.60 3.48 11.30
N ASP A 367 6.03 2.56 12.10
CA ASP A 367 6.61 1.23 12.32
C ASP A 367 6.72 0.41 11.02
N ARG A 368 5.95 0.75 9.98
CA ARG A 368 6.03 0.10 8.66
C ARG A 368 7.31 0.42 7.91
N VAL A 369 8.04 1.46 8.32
CA VAL A 369 9.35 1.80 7.72
C VAL A 369 10.35 0.67 7.97
N THR A 370 10.36 0.11 9.18
CA THR A 370 11.25 -1.00 9.55
C THR A 370 10.57 -2.37 9.55
N ASN A 371 9.24 -2.40 9.66
CA ASN A 371 8.45 -3.63 9.72
C ASN A 371 7.29 -3.58 8.70
N PRO A 372 7.58 -3.58 7.38
CA PRO A 372 6.55 -3.64 6.36
C PRO A 372 5.73 -4.92 6.53
N ARG A 373 4.46 -4.89 6.09
CA ARG A 373 3.65 -6.11 6.12
C ARG A 373 4.22 -7.14 5.14
N PRO A 374 4.22 -8.43 5.50
CA PRO A 374 4.66 -9.48 4.59
C PRO A 374 3.76 -9.53 3.36
N LEU A 375 4.35 -9.87 2.22
CA LEU A 375 3.66 -10.02 0.93
C LEU A 375 3.07 -11.41 0.74
N GLU A 376 3.57 -12.38 1.50
CA GLU A 376 3.20 -13.78 1.47
C GLU A 376 3.02 -14.27 2.90
#